data_AF-A0A653DKM8-F1
#
_entry.id   AF-A0A653DKM8-F1
#
_cell.length_a   1.000
_cell.length_b   1.000
_cell.length_c   1.000
_cell.angle_alpha   90.00
_cell.angle_beta   90.00
_cell.angle_gamma   90.00
#
_symmetry.space_group_name_H-M   'P 1'
#
loop_
_entity.id
_entity.type
_entity.pdbx_description
1 polymer ?
#
loop_
_entity_poly.entity_id
_entity_poly.type
_entity_poly.pdbx_seq_one_letter_code
_entity_poly.pdbx_strand_id
1 'polypeptide(L)'
;MAAKSFFTGALLKSFNFTPNKVVINNSYRTPLVNTAILNLKSYSTATDHFNDVKIPDKPKKPLTPYLRFLEKHRPSIIKENPNLKHVDVIRRCADTWNSLSEAEKEKYKQNYKLDCEKYVEKLSDFNNSLTDEQRSFLEATSKNEKRKRQKRRLRKLFKETNKPKRPVVPFLRFMMEQCKMRNLSLRQLMGDPSLKAGWNGLPEAAKKRYQEEYEKEKKQYAKALEEWEAKMIELGHPKAVRMQTLGDTKDHLPKIAKDHPKPRCPRSAFSMFLLEQQMLRKMKASELRRTLRAEWAEMSDVEKEKYVFALKKEKERYEAELAEWEKTMLEAGHPELIQSKTTNVNRVSRIKTEKGKNTE
;
A
#
# COMPACT_ATOMS: atom_id res chain seq x y z
N MET A 1 29.58 0.63 69.66
CA MET A 1 28.13 0.52 69.94
C MET A 1 27.47 1.76 69.37
N ALA A 2 26.38 1.76 68.62
CA ALA A 2 25.55 0.74 67.99
C ALA A 2 24.96 1.41 66.73
N ALA A 3 24.83 0.64 65.66
CA ALA A 3 24.21 1.05 64.42
C ALA A 3 22.74 1.44 64.64
N LYS A 4 22.29 2.56 64.05
CA LYS A 4 20.86 2.86 63.87
C LYS A 4 20.61 3.23 62.42
N SER A 5 20.03 2.27 61.71
CA SER A 5 19.37 2.41 60.42
C SER A 5 18.19 3.37 60.52
N PHE A 6 18.10 4.35 59.62
CA PHE A 6 16.81 4.92 59.22
C PHE A 6 16.77 5.06 57.70
N PHE A 7 16.03 4.11 57.12
CA PHE A 7 15.28 4.16 55.88
C PHE A 7 15.11 5.55 55.24
N THR A 8 15.80 5.81 54.13
CA THR A 8 15.43 6.85 53.17
C THR A 8 14.54 6.23 52.10
N GLY A 9 13.24 6.17 52.36
CA GLY A 9 12.23 5.82 51.36
C GLY A 9 12.04 6.96 50.37
N ALA A 10 12.84 7.01 49.31
CA ALA A 10 12.59 7.88 48.17
C ALA A 10 11.48 7.26 47.29
N LEU A 11 10.36 7.98 47.19
CA LEU A 11 9.25 7.70 46.27
C LEU A 11 9.73 7.55 44.82
N LEU A 12 9.89 6.31 44.36
CA LEU A 12 9.85 5.97 42.93
C LEU A 12 8.40 6.14 42.46
N LYS A 13 8.06 7.34 41.98
CA LYS A 13 6.87 7.53 41.13
C LYS A 13 7.10 6.69 39.87
N SER A 14 6.36 5.60 39.77
CA SER A 14 6.18 4.80 38.57
C SER A 14 5.68 5.69 37.44
N PHE A 15 6.60 6.14 36.59
CA PHE A 15 6.28 6.82 35.34
C PHE A 15 5.79 5.75 34.37
N ASN A 16 4.47 5.51 34.37
CA ASN A 16 3.80 4.65 33.39
C ASN A 16 4.00 5.25 31.98
N PHE A 17 5.01 4.74 31.27
CA PHE A 17 5.25 5.01 29.87
C PHE A 17 4.14 4.34 29.05
N THR A 18 3.09 5.11 28.73
CA THR A 18 2.06 4.64 27.81
C THR A 18 2.68 4.48 26.42
N PRO A 19 2.60 3.30 25.78
CA PRO A 19 3.09 3.15 24.43
C PRO A 19 2.17 3.94 23.49
N ASN A 20 2.78 4.93 22.84
CA ASN A 20 2.23 5.72 21.75
C ASN A 20 1.48 4.81 20.76
N LYS A 21 0.14 4.85 20.79
CA LYS A 21 -0.70 4.16 19.81
C LYS A 21 -0.42 4.80 18.45
N VAL A 22 0.44 4.16 17.67
CA VAL A 22 0.57 4.44 16.24
C VAL A 22 -0.81 4.22 15.63
N VAL A 23 -1.48 5.32 15.31
CA VAL A 23 -2.74 5.32 14.57
C VAL A 23 -2.42 4.81 13.17
N ILE A 24 -2.49 3.49 12.99
CA ILE A 24 -2.48 2.87 11.68
C ILE A 24 -3.81 3.27 11.03
N ASN A 25 -3.76 4.31 10.21
CA ASN A 25 -4.88 4.78 9.41
C ASN A 25 -5.32 3.67 8.44
N ASN A 26 -6.26 2.85 8.90
CA ASN A 26 -6.89 1.79 8.14
C ASN A 26 -7.89 2.41 7.14
N SER A 27 -7.43 2.78 5.95
CA SER A 27 -8.19 3.53 4.93
C SER A 27 -9.33 2.76 4.23
N TYR A 28 -9.83 1.67 4.82
CA TYR A 28 -11.05 0.99 4.35
C TYR A 28 -12.32 1.45 5.10
N ARG A 29 -12.22 2.50 5.91
CA ARG A 29 -13.36 3.17 6.55
C ARG A 29 -14.10 4.01 5.49
N THR A 30 -15.00 3.42 4.73
CA THR A 30 -16.00 4.19 3.97
C THR A 30 -17.26 4.37 4.81
N PRO A 31 -17.50 5.52 5.44
CA PRO A 31 -18.85 5.91 5.80
C PRO A 31 -19.56 6.27 4.48
N LEU A 32 -20.52 5.44 4.08
CA LEU A 32 -21.35 5.67 2.89
C LEU A 32 -22.26 6.91 3.00
N VAL A 33 -22.23 7.63 4.11
CA VAL A 33 -23.03 8.84 4.33
C VAL A 33 -22.17 10.11 4.48
N ASN A 34 -21.00 10.05 5.15
CA ASN A 34 -20.14 11.23 5.32
C ASN A 34 -19.17 11.50 4.16
N THR A 35 -18.99 10.56 3.23
CA THR A 35 -18.11 10.79 2.05
C THR A 35 -18.78 11.57 0.92
N ALA A 36 -20.11 11.72 0.94
CA ALA A 36 -20.83 12.55 -0.02
C ALA A 36 -20.88 14.04 0.39
N ILE A 37 -20.84 14.34 1.69
CA ILE A 37 -20.99 15.71 2.22
C ILE A 37 -19.69 16.51 2.17
N LEU A 38 -18.52 15.87 2.35
CA LEU A 38 -17.22 16.56 2.34
C LEU A 38 -16.52 16.59 0.98
N ASN A 39 -17.21 16.14 -0.07
CA ASN A 39 -16.59 15.84 -1.35
C ASN A 39 -17.43 16.41 -2.50
N LEU A 40 -18.08 17.57 -2.36
CA LEU A 40 -18.62 18.28 -3.53
C LEU A 40 -17.84 19.55 -3.88
N LYS A 41 -17.09 20.13 -2.94
CA LYS A 41 -16.20 21.29 -3.18
C LYS A 41 -14.74 20.93 -3.49
N SER A 42 -14.32 19.68 -3.28
CA SER A 42 -12.92 19.23 -3.43
C SER A 42 -12.65 18.35 -4.65
N TYR A 43 -13.65 18.11 -5.52
CA TYR A 43 -13.43 17.33 -6.76
C TYR A 43 -12.86 18.15 -7.93
N SER A 44 -12.60 19.45 -7.74
CA SER A 44 -11.91 20.29 -8.75
C SER A 44 -10.38 20.25 -8.63
N THR A 45 -9.83 19.92 -7.45
CA THR A 45 -8.41 20.18 -7.16
C THR A 45 -7.42 19.28 -7.89
N ALA A 46 -7.81 18.10 -8.34
CA ALA A 46 -6.88 17.18 -9.04
C ALA A 46 -6.60 17.58 -10.48
N THR A 47 -7.59 18.19 -11.16
CA THR A 47 -7.42 18.79 -12.48
C THR A 47 -6.84 20.20 -12.37
N ASP A 48 -7.19 20.95 -11.32
CA ASP A 48 -6.62 22.28 -11.08
C ASP A 48 -5.12 22.20 -10.74
N HIS A 49 -4.67 21.29 -9.87
CA HIS A 49 -3.23 21.08 -9.63
C HIS A 49 -2.46 20.55 -10.85
N PHE A 50 -3.13 19.88 -11.79
CA PHE A 50 -2.49 19.43 -13.03
C PHE A 50 -2.23 20.61 -13.98
N ASN A 51 -3.06 21.66 -13.92
CA ASN A 51 -2.82 22.90 -14.66
C ASN A 51 -1.78 23.80 -13.96
N ASP A 52 -1.72 23.77 -12.62
CA ASP A 52 -0.75 24.55 -11.84
C ASP A 52 0.70 24.03 -12.00
N VAL A 53 0.88 22.71 -12.09
CA VAL A 53 2.17 22.10 -12.39
C VAL A 53 2.21 21.80 -13.88
N LYS A 54 2.77 22.72 -14.69
CA LYS A 54 3.01 22.50 -16.13
C LYS A 54 3.99 21.33 -16.33
N ILE A 55 3.47 20.10 -16.40
CA ILE A 55 4.26 18.90 -16.62
C ILE A 55 4.27 18.60 -18.12
N PRO A 56 5.44 18.44 -18.75
CA PRO A 56 5.51 18.01 -20.14
C PRO A 56 4.79 16.68 -20.34
N ASP A 57 4.20 16.47 -21.51
CA ASP A 57 3.50 15.21 -21.79
C ASP A 57 4.48 14.04 -21.82
N LYS A 58 4.21 13.02 -21.00
CA LYS A 58 5.04 11.82 -20.98
C LYS A 58 5.00 11.13 -22.35
N PRO A 59 6.16 10.82 -22.96
CA PRO A 59 6.22 10.05 -24.20
C PRO A 59 5.38 8.76 -24.11
N LYS A 60 4.51 8.55 -25.09
CA LYS A 60 3.69 7.33 -25.20
C LYS A 60 4.55 6.20 -25.77
N LYS A 61 4.30 4.97 -25.30
CA LYS A 61 4.98 3.78 -25.82
C LYS A 61 4.63 3.58 -27.31
N PRO A 62 5.57 3.10 -28.13
CA PRO A 62 5.29 2.81 -29.54
C PRO A 62 4.27 1.68 -29.68
N LEU A 63 3.50 1.74 -30.77
CA LEU A 63 2.49 0.74 -31.11
C LEU A 63 3.17 -0.58 -31.45
N THR A 64 2.71 -1.68 -30.86
CA THR A 64 3.22 -3.02 -31.19
C THR A 64 2.95 -3.37 -32.66
N PRO A 65 3.69 -4.33 -33.26
CA PRO A 65 3.54 -4.70 -34.67
C PRO A 65 2.08 -4.98 -35.08
N TYR A 66 1.37 -5.76 -34.26
CA TYR A 66 -0.05 -6.06 -34.47
C TYR A 66 -0.95 -4.82 -34.31
N LEU A 67 -0.71 -3.96 -33.31
CA LEU A 67 -1.50 -2.75 -33.14
C LEU A 67 -1.33 -1.77 -34.31
N ARG A 68 -0.12 -1.70 -34.88
CA ARG A 68 0.17 -0.90 -36.07
C ARG A 68 -0.52 -1.45 -37.31
N PHE A 69 -0.58 -2.76 -37.45
CA PHE A 69 -1.40 -3.41 -38.46
C PHE A 69 -2.89 -3.11 -38.25
N LEU A 70 -3.38 -3.25 -37.02
CA LEU A 70 -4.77 -2.99 -36.66
C LEU A 70 -5.17 -1.55 -36.98
N GLU A 71 -4.31 -0.56 -36.72
CA GLU A 71 -4.57 0.85 -37.07
C GLU A 71 -4.78 1.07 -38.57
N LYS A 72 -4.01 0.36 -39.42
CA LYS A 72 -4.13 0.45 -40.88
C LYS A 72 -5.35 -0.30 -41.44
N HIS A 73 -5.62 -1.52 -40.94
CA HIS A 73 -6.63 -2.40 -41.52
C HIS A 73 -8.03 -2.25 -40.91
N ARG A 74 -8.12 -1.81 -39.65
CA ARG A 74 -9.41 -1.55 -38.99
C ARG A 74 -10.34 -0.62 -39.79
N PRO A 75 -9.91 0.54 -40.34
CA PRO A 75 -10.81 1.41 -41.08
C PRO A 75 -11.34 0.76 -42.36
N SER A 76 -10.55 -0.06 -43.05
CA SER A 76 -11.00 -0.79 -44.24
C SER A 76 -12.10 -1.80 -43.91
N ILE A 77 -11.92 -2.60 -42.85
CA ILE A 77 -12.92 -3.59 -42.44
C ILE A 77 -14.21 -2.93 -41.95
N ILE A 78 -14.12 -1.77 -41.29
CA ILE A 78 -15.30 -0.98 -40.89
C ILE A 78 -16.05 -0.46 -42.12
N LYS A 79 -15.33 0.03 -43.14
CA LYS A 79 -15.95 0.49 -44.39
C LYS A 79 -16.66 -0.63 -45.14
N GLU A 80 -16.06 -1.81 -45.19
CA GLU A 80 -16.67 -3.00 -45.80
C GLU A 80 -17.84 -3.53 -44.98
N ASN A 81 -17.85 -3.31 -43.67
CA ASN A 81 -18.85 -3.87 -42.76
C ASN A 81 -19.29 -2.84 -41.70
N PRO A 82 -20.03 -1.78 -42.09
CA PRO A 82 -20.40 -0.69 -41.19
C PRO A 82 -21.34 -1.12 -40.05
N ASN A 83 -22.05 -2.23 -40.21
CA ASN A 83 -23.01 -2.75 -39.22
C ASN A 83 -22.37 -3.71 -38.19
N LEU A 84 -21.10 -4.08 -38.32
CA LEU A 84 -20.46 -5.03 -37.41
C LEU A 84 -20.05 -4.39 -36.07
N LYS A 85 -20.16 -5.17 -35.00
CA LYS A 85 -19.67 -4.76 -33.68
C LYS A 85 -18.15 -4.64 -33.71
N HIS A 86 -17.62 -3.66 -32.98
CA HIS A 86 -16.19 -3.40 -32.92
C HIS A 86 -15.35 -4.64 -32.52
N VAL A 87 -15.88 -5.49 -31.63
CA VAL A 87 -15.23 -6.74 -31.19
C VAL A 87 -15.02 -7.70 -32.37
N ASP A 88 -16.01 -7.81 -33.26
CA ASP A 88 -15.97 -8.72 -34.41
C ASP A 88 -15.02 -8.18 -35.50
N VAL A 89 -14.96 -6.86 -35.67
CA VAL A 89 -13.95 -6.20 -36.52
C VAL A 89 -12.54 -6.51 -36.04
N ILE A 90 -12.27 -6.40 -34.73
CA ILE A 90 -10.95 -6.74 -34.16
C ILE A 90 -10.65 -8.22 -34.38
N ARG A 91 -11.64 -9.11 -34.22
CA ARG A 91 -11.46 -10.55 -34.46
C ARG A 91 -11.03 -10.81 -35.90
N ARG A 92 -11.71 -10.22 -36.88
CA ARG A 92 -11.33 -10.31 -38.30
C ARG A 92 -9.91 -9.77 -38.57
N CYS A 93 -9.52 -8.65 -37.95
CA CYS A 93 -8.14 -8.15 -38.02
C CYS A 93 -7.12 -9.15 -37.42
N ALA A 94 -7.48 -9.89 -36.38
CA ALA A 94 -6.61 -10.89 -35.78
C ALA A 94 -6.44 -12.09 -36.72
N ASP A 95 -7.52 -12.55 -37.34
CA ASP A 95 -7.51 -13.67 -38.29
C ASP A 95 -6.68 -13.33 -39.54
N THR A 96 -6.83 -12.11 -40.08
CA THR A 96 -6.00 -11.63 -41.19
C THR A 96 -4.53 -11.51 -40.79
N TRP A 97 -4.23 -10.96 -39.62
CA TRP A 97 -2.86 -10.90 -39.10
C TRP A 97 -2.22 -12.29 -38.94
N ASN A 98 -2.97 -13.26 -38.42
CA ASN A 98 -2.47 -14.62 -38.26
C ASN A 98 -2.16 -15.26 -39.61
N SER A 99 -2.97 -14.99 -40.62
CA SER A 99 -2.81 -15.49 -42.00
C SER A 99 -1.69 -14.80 -42.80
N LEU A 100 -1.17 -13.65 -42.34
CA LEU A 100 -0.07 -12.96 -43.02
C LEU A 100 1.23 -13.77 -42.99
N SER A 101 2.04 -13.57 -44.03
CA SER A 101 3.36 -14.17 -44.14
C SER A 101 4.32 -13.65 -43.06
N GLU A 102 5.32 -14.46 -42.69
CA GLU A 102 6.33 -14.03 -41.72
C GLU A 102 7.15 -12.84 -42.21
N ALA A 103 7.40 -12.75 -43.53
CA ALA A 103 8.12 -11.64 -44.14
C ALA A 103 7.40 -10.28 -43.95
N GLU A 104 6.07 -10.24 -44.08
CA GLU A 104 5.29 -9.04 -43.83
C GLU A 104 5.27 -8.70 -42.34
N LYS A 105 5.08 -9.70 -41.47
CA LYS A 105 5.15 -9.53 -40.01
C LYS A 105 6.52 -8.98 -39.58
N GLU A 106 7.61 -9.42 -40.22
CA GLU A 106 8.96 -8.98 -39.92
C GLU A 106 9.17 -7.49 -40.22
N LYS A 107 8.60 -6.97 -41.32
CA LYS A 107 8.60 -5.52 -41.61
C LYS A 107 7.97 -4.72 -40.46
N TYR A 108 6.86 -5.19 -39.91
CA TYR A 108 6.24 -4.52 -38.75
C TYR A 108 7.07 -4.63 -37.46
N LYS A 109 7.75 -5.76 -37.24
CA LYS A 109 8.68 -5.93 -36.10
C LYS A 109 9.89 -5.01 -36.21
N GLN A 110 10.51 -4.90 -37.39
CA GLN A 110 11.64 -4.00 -37.62
C GLN A 110 11.25 -2.54 -37.38
N ASN A 111 10.11 -2.11 -37.93
CA ASN A 111 9.61 -0.76 -37.68
C ASN A 111 9.32 -0.50 -36.19
N TYR A 112 8.83 -1.51 -35.46
CA TYR A 112 8.64 -1.41 -34.01
C TYR A 112 9.96 -1.27 -33.23
N LYS A 113 11.03 -1.98 -33.65
CA LYS A 113 12.36 -1.84 -33.03
C LYS A 113 12.89 -0.40 -33.16
N LEU A 114 12.82 0.18 -34.36
CA LEU A 114 13.22 1.56 -34.62
C LEU A 114 12.40 2.57 -33.79
N ASP A 115 11.09 2.36 -33.69
CA ASP A 115 10.23 3.24 -32.88
C ASP A 115 10.48 3.08 -31.38
N CYS A 116 10.91 1.89 -30.93
CA CYS A 116 11.36 1.64 -29.56
C CYS A 116 12.64 2.40 -29.23
N GLU A 117 13.63 2.42 -30.12
CA GLU A 117 14.89 3.17 -29.95
C GLU A 117 14.59 4.67 -29.79
N LYS A 118 13.82 5.25 -30.73
CA LYS A 118 13.35 6.64 -30.65
C LYS A 118 12.54 6.94 -29.39
N TYR A 119 11.78 5.96 -28.88
CA TYR A 119 11.03 6.12 -27.65
C TYR A 119 11.93 6.16 -26.41
N VAL A 120 12.99 5.35 -26.37
CA VAL A 120 13.94 5.33 -25.26
C VAL A 120 14.68 6.66 -25.17
N GLU A 121 15.13 7.21 -26.30
CA GLU A 121 15.74 8.55 -26.39
C GLU A 121 14.79 9.62 -25.84
N LYS A 122 13.57 9.71 -26.39
CA LYS A 122 12.56 10.67 -25.93
C LYS A 122 12.22 10.52 -24.44
N LEU A 123 12.21 9.29 -23.92
CA LEU A 123 11.94 9.03 -22.51
C LEU A 123 13.11 9.46 -21.62
N SER A 124 14.35 9.28 -22.08
CA SER A 124 15.56 9.77 -21.41
C SER A 124 15.51 11.29 -21.30
N ASP A 125 15.28 11.98 -22.43
CA ASP A 125 15.18 13.43 -22.48
C ASP A 125 14.06 13.95 -21.58
N PHE A 126 12.90 13.29 -21.61
CA PHE A 126 11.78 13.59 -20.73
C PHE A 126 12.19 13.47 -19.25
N ASN A 127 12.80 12.35 -18.83
CA ASN A 127 13.20 12.16 -17.43
C ASN A 127 14.25 13.17 -16.96
N ASN A 128 15.15 13.59 -17.86
CA ASN A 128 16.17 14.61 -17.60
C ASN A 128 15.55 16.01 -17.51
N SER A 129 14.52 16.31 -18.29
CA SER A 129 13.80 17.60 -18.25
C SER A 129 12.93 17.82 -17.00
N LEU A 130 12.61 16.75 -16.27
CA LEU A 130 11.70 16.82 -15.12
C LEU A 130 12.40 17.34 -13.86
N THR A 131 11.81 18.37 -13.24
CA THR A 131 12.17 18.84 -11.89
C THR A 131 11.76 17.81 -10.83
N ASP A 132 12.42 17.80 -9.68
CA ASP A 132 12.11 16.87 -8.58
C ASP A 132 10.66 17.01 -8.06
N GLU A 133 10.11 18.23 -8.06
CA GLU A 133 8.69 18.48 -7.74
C GLU A 133 7.76 17.76 -8.72
N GLN A 134 8.02 17.88 -10.03
CA GLN A 134 7.24 17.21 -11.08
C GLN A 134 7.35 15.68 -10.99
N ARG A 135 8.55 15.16 -10.70
CA ARG A 135 8.76 13.71 -10.46
C ARG A 135 7.94 13.22 -9.27
N SER A 136 7.94 13.96 -8.16
CA SER A 136 7.18 13.61 -6.96
C SER A 136 5.67 13.60 -7.23
N PHE A 137 5.17 14.56 -8.01
CA PHE A 137 3.77 14.64 -8.41
C PHE A 137 3.39 13.47 -9.34
N LEU A 138 4.20 13.15 -10.34
CA LEU A 138 4.00 11.97 -11.21
C LEU A 138 3.98 10.66 -10.42
N GLU A 139 4.82 10.54 -9.39
CA GLU A 139 4.83 9.38 -8.52
C GLU A 139 3.56 9.32 -7.65
N ALA A 140 3.14 10.45 -7.06
CA ALA A 140 1.94 10.55 -6.25
C ALA A 140 0.66 10.25 -7.06
N THR A 141 0.54 10.80 -8.26
CA THR A 141 -0.57 10.53 -9.19
C THR A 141 -0.60 9.06 -9.60
N SER A 142 0.54 8.47 -9.96
CA SER A 142 0.68 7.04 -10.26
C SER A 142 0.27 6.14 -9.09
N LYS A 143 0.72 6.46 -7.87
CA LYS A 143 0.32 5.78 -6.62
C LYS A 143 -1.20 5.90 -6.39
N ASN A 144 -1.78 7.08 -6.60
CA ASN A 144 -3.22 7.30 -6.47
C ASN A 144 -4.03 6.49 -7.48
N GLU A 145 -3.59 6.44 -8.75
CA GLU A 145 -4.25 5.63 -9.79
C GLU A 145 -4.16 4.13 -9.49
N LYS A 146 -3.01 3.63 -9.02
CA LYS A 146 -2.88 2.23 -8.53
C LYS A 146 -3.86 1.94 -7.40
N ARG A 147 -3.97 2.86 -6.42
CA ARG A 147 -4.94 2.75 -5.32
C ARG A 147 -6.39 2.74 -5.81
N LYS A 148 -6.75 3.61 -6.76
CA LYS A 148 -8.08 3.62 -7.39
C LYS A 148 -8.38 2.30 -8.11
N ARG A 149 -7.42 1.74 -8.86
CA ARG A 149 -7.56 0.44 -9.55
C ARG A 149 -7.77 -0.70 -8.56
N GLN A 150 -6.99 -0.77 -7.48
CA GLN A 150 -7.16 -1.75 -6.41
C GLN A 150 -8.55 -1.63 -5.77
N LYS A 151 -9.01 -0.41 -5.46
CA LYS A 151 -10.35 -0.15 -4.92
C LYS A 151 -11.46 -0.63 -5.87
N ARG A 152 -11.31 -0.44 -7.18
CA ARG A 152 -12.27 -0.94 -8.19
C ARG A 152 -12.33 -2.47 -8.21
N ARG A 153 -11.18 -3.15 -8.21
CA ARG A 153 -11.10 -4.62 -8.14
C ARG A 153 -11.76 -5.15 -6.87
N LEU A 154 -11.47 -4.55 -5.72
CA LEU A 154 -12.03 -4.94 -4.44
C LEU A 154 -13.56 -4.73 -4.40
N ARG A 155 -14.07 -3.63 -4.96
CA ARG A 155 -15.51 -3.39 -5.09
C ARG A 155 -16.20 -4.41 -5.99
N LYS A 156 -15.56 -4.81 -7.09
CA LYS A 156 -16.06 -5.86 -7.99
C LYS A 156 -16.15 -7.18 -7.23
N LEU A 157 -15.07 -7.57 -6.54
CA LEU A 157 -15.06 -8.76 -5.69
C LEU A 157 -16.18 -8.72 -4.65
N PHE A 158 -16.34 -7.61 -3.92
CA PHE A 158 -17.42 -7.48 -2.93
C PHE A 158 -18.83 -7.58 -3.51
N LYS A 159 -19.02 -7.19 -4.79
CA LYS A 159 -20.29 -7.32 -5.49
C LYS A 159 -20.54 -8.77 -5.91
N GLU A 160 -19.51 -9.44 -6.42
CA GLU A 160 -19.59 -10.85 -6.86
C GLU A 160 -19.80 -11.80 -5.67
N THR A 161 -19.14 -11.52 -4.54
CA THR A 161 -19.23 -12.36 -3.33
C THR A 161 -20.34 -11.92 -2.37
N ASN A 162 -21.20 -11.00 -2.80
CA ASN A 162 -22.32 -10.46 -2.01
C ASN A 162 -21.93 -10.11 -0.57
N LYS A 163 -20.86 -9.31 -0.41
CA LYS A 163 -20.38 -8.92 0.91
C LYS A 163 -21.53 -8.37 1.77
N PRO A 164 -21.73 -8.90 2.99
CA PRO A 164 -22.78 -8.41 3.89
C PRO A 164 -22.71 -6.89 4.06
N LYS A 165 -23.86 -6.23 3.94
CA LYS A 165 -23.98 -4.78 4.13
C LYS A 165 -24.16 -4.48 5.60
N ARG A 166 -23.55 -3.39 6.06
CA ARG A 166 -23.68 -2.95 7.45
C ARG A 166 -25.15 -2.59 7.75
N PRO A 167 -25.64 -2.94 8.94
CA PRO A 167 -26.99 -2.56 9.37
C PRO A 167 -27.11 -1.04 9.42
N VAL A 168 -28.32 -0.55 9.16
CA VAL A 168 -28.62 0.88 9.12
C VAL A 168 -28.80 1.39 10.55
N VAL A 169 -28.11 2.47 10.90
CA VAL A 169 -28.21 3.12 12.22
C VAL A 169 -29.65 3.58 12.50
N PRO A 170 -30.17 3.50 13.75
CA PRO A 170 -31.57 3.80 14.10
C PRO A 170 -32.13 5.10 13.50
N PHE A 171 -31.39 6.20 13.57
CA PHE A 171 -31.81 7.49 12.99
C PHE A 171 -31.98 7.45 11.46
N LEU A 172 -31.08 6.76 10.74
CA LEU A 172 -31.17 6.63 9.28
C LEU A 172 -32.33 5.71 8.89
N ARG A 173 -32.67 4.72 9.71
CA ARG A 173 -33.87 3.88 9.55
C ARG A 173 -35.14 4.71 9.70
N PHE A 174 -35.23 5.53 10.75
CA PHE A 174 -36.30 6.51 10.91
C PHE A 174 -36.38 7.45 9.70
N MET A 175 -35.26 8.01 9.25
CA MET A 175 -35.27 8.90 8.07
C MET A 175 -35.73 8.17 6.80
N MET A 176 -35.35 6.91 6.59
CA MET A 176 -35.88 6.12 5.47
C MET A 176 -37.37 5.84 5.58
N GLU A 177 -37.91 5.69 6.79
CA GLU A 177 -39.35 5.60 7.01
C GLU A 177 -40.03 6.91 6.65
N GLN A 178 -39.47 8.05 7.07
CA GLN A 178 -39.96 9.38 6.70
C GLN A 178 -39.89 9.64 5.19
N CYS A 179 -38.86 9.13 4.50
CA CYS A 179 -38.80 9.15 3.03
C CYS A 179 -39.98 8.42 2.40
N LYS A 180 -40.33 7.24 2.91
CA LYS A 180 -41.50 6.47 2.42
C LYS A 180 -42.80 7.19 2.71
N MET A 181 -42.96 7.74 3.92
CA MET A 181 -44.18 8.45 4.32
C MET A 181 -44.41 9.71 3.49
N ARG A 182 -43.33 10.45 3.19
CA ARG A 182 -43.40 11.72 2.44
C ARG A 182 -43.22 11.54 0.92
N ASN A 183 -43.01 10.30 0.45
CA ASN A 183 -42.64 9.99 -0.94
C ASN A 183 -41.47 10.85 -1.47
N LEU A 184 -40.49 11.13 -0.61
CA LEU A 184 -39.31 11.94 -0.94
C LEU A 184 -38.05 11.07 -0.96
N SER A 185 -37.11 11.43 -1.83
CA SER A 185 -35.82 10.76 -1.86
C SER A 185 -34.97 11.10 -0.63
N LEU A 186 -34.15 10.15 -0.18
CA LEU A 186 -33.22 10.34 0.93
C LEU A 186 -32.35 11.58 0.74
N ARG A 187 -31.92 11.85 -0.50
CA ARG A 187 -31.09 13.03 -0.84
C ARG A 187 -31.79 14.36 -0.53
N GLN A 188 -33.07 14.46 -0.88
CA GLN A 188 -33.87 15.67 -0.60
C GLN A 188 -34.08 15.87 0.90
N LEU A 189 -34.06 14.77 1.66
CA LEU A 189 -34.39 14.74 3.08
C LEU A 189 -33.15 14.85 4.00
N MET A 190 -31.95 14.53 3.52
CA MET A 190 -30.70 14.53 4.31
C MET A 190 -30.29 15.90 4.88
N GLY A 191 -30.90 17.00 4.44
CA GLY A 191 -30.60 18.37 4.89
C GLY A 191 -31.74 19.06 5.64
N ASP A 192 -32.90 18.41 5.81
CA ASP A 192 -34.07 19.04 6.42
C ASP A 192 -33.94 19.03 7.97
N PRO A 193 -33.87 20.21 8.62
CA PRO A 193 -33.74 20.33 10.08
C PRO A 193 -34.88 19.66 10.86
N SER A 194 -36.07 19.57 10.24
CA SER A 194 -37.28 19.04 10.87
C SER A 194 -37.16 17.55 11.22
N LEU A 195 -36.33 16.77 10.52
CA LEU A 195 -36.15 15.35 10.83
C LEU A 195 -35.29 15.11 12.06
N LYS A 196 -34.27 15.95 12.24
CA LYS A 196 -33.42 15.87 13.44
C LYS A 196 -34.23 16.31 14.66
N ALA A 197 -35.03 17.36 14.52
CA ALA A 197 -35.99 17.78 15.55
C ALA A 197 -37.02 16.69 15.85
N GLY A 198 -37.64 16.10 14.81
CA GLY A 198 -38.60 15.00 14.93
C GLY A 198 -38.00 13.76 15.58
N TRP A 199 -36.74 13.42 15.27
CA TRP A 199 -36.03 12.34 15.94
C TRP A 199 -35.79 12.63 17.42
N ASN A 200 -35.35 13.84 17.75
CA ASN A 200 -35.09 14.22 19.13
C ASN A 200 -36.39 14.27 19.97
N GLY A 201 -37.50 14.71 19.37
CA GLY A 201 -38.83 14.75 19.99
C GLY A 201 -39.57 13.41 20.06
N LEU A 202 -39.10 12.35 19.40
CA LEU A 202 -39.71 11.03 19.50
C LEU A 202 -39.68 10.50 20.94
N PRO A 203 -40.78 9.89 21.42
CA PRO A 203 -40.82 9.25 22.73
C PRO A 203 -39.78 8.12 22.80
N GLU A 204 -39.23 7.91 23.99
CA GLU A 204 -38.14 6.96 24.18
C GLU A 204 -38.54 5.53 23.79
N ALA A 205 -39.81 5.15 23.99
CA ALA A 205 -40.35 3.87 23.54
C ALA A 205 -40.22 3.67 22.01
N ALA A 206 -40.51 4.70 21.22
CA ALA A 206 -40.37 4.63 19.77
C ALA A 206 -38.89 4.57 19.36
N LYS A 207 -38.01 5.30 20.06
CA LYS A 207 -36.55 5.22 19.85
C LYS A 207 -36.00 3.82 20.18
N LYS A 208 -36.47 3.20 21.26
CA LYS A 208 -36.10 1.84 21.68
C LYS A 208 -36.44 0.80 20.62
N ARG A 209 -37.62 0.88 19.98
CA ARG A 209 -37.96 0.00 18.84
C ARG A 209 -36.88 0.01 17.76
N TYR A 210 -36.45 1.21 17.31
CA TYR A 210 -35.41 1.31 16.28
C TYR A 210 -34.04 0.81 16.77
N GLN A 211 -33.73 1.00 18.06
CA GLN A 211 -32.49 0.49 18.66
C GLN A 211 -32.48 -1.03 18.69
N GLU A 212 -33.56 -1.67 19.14
CA GLU A 212 -33.69 -3.12 19.20
C GLU A 212 -33.64 -3.75 17.79
N GLU A 213 -34.33 -3.16 16.82
CA GLU A 213 -34.24 -3.58 15.41
C GLU A 213 -32.78 -3.52 14.91
N TYR A 214 -32.07 -2.42 15.19
CA TYR A 214 -30.67 -2.26 14.83
C TYR A 214 -29.75 -3.28 15.52
N GLU A 215 -29.97 -3.56 16.81
CA GLU A 215 -29.17 -4.54 17.55
C GLU A 215 -29.35 -5.96 17.01
N LYS A 216 -30.58 -6.33 16.64
CA LYS A 216 -30.88 -7.61 15.98
C LYS A 216 -30.14 -7.72 14.63
N GLU A 217 -30.27 -6.71 13.76
CA GLU A 217 -29.58 -6.69 12.47
C GLU A 217 -28.05 -6.66 12.62
N LYS A 218 -27.54 -5.99 13.64
CA LYS A 218 -26.10 -5.94 13.95
C LYS A 218 -25.56 -7.31 14.33
N LYS A 219 -26.29 -8.10 15.12
CA LYS A 219 -25.93 -9.48 15.45
C LYS A 219 -25.96 -10.38 14.22
N GLN A 220 -26.99 -10.25 13.37
CA GLN A 220 -27.09 -11.02 12.12
C GLN A 220 -25.95 -10.67 11.14
N TYR A 221 -25.65 -9.37 10.98
CA TYR A 221 -24.54 -8.90 10.16
C TYR A 221 -23.20 -9.42 10.66
N ALA A 222 -22.97 -9.47 11.98
CA ALA A 222 -21.72 -10.00 12.53
C ALA A 222 -21.49 -11.46 12.14
N LYS A 223 -22.51 -12.32 12.30
CA LYS A 223 -22.46 -13.73 11.89
C LYS A 223 -22.23 -13.88 10.38
N ALA A 224 -23.03 -13.18 9.57
CA ALA A 224 -22.87 -13.23 8.11
C ALA A 224 -21.50 -12.73 7.65
N LEU A 225 -20.92 -11.75 8.34
CA LEU A 225 -19.59 -11.23 8.03
C LEU A 225 -18.51 -12.26 8.34
N GLU A 226 -18.59 -12.97 9.46
CA GLU A 226 -17.64 -14.03 9.82
C GLU A 226 -17.67 -15.19 8.81
N GLU A 227 -18.86 -15.65 8.44
CA GLU A 227 -19.04 -16.66 7.39
C GLU A 227 -18.49 -16.20 6.04
N TRP A 228 -18.73 -14.94 5.67
CA TRP A 228 -18.20 -14.36 4.43
C TRP A 228 -16.67 -14.25 4.49
N GLU A 229 -16.10 -13.85 5.63
CA GLU A 229 -14.65 -13.74 5.83
C GLU A 229 -13.97 -15.12 5.73
N ALA A 230 -14.57 -16.16 6.30
CA ALA A 230 -14.10 -17.54 6.15
C ALA A 230 -14.08 -17.98 4.68
N LYS A 231 -15.18 -17.74 3.94
CA LYS A 231 -15.25 -18.02 2.48
C LYS A 231 -14.20 -17.24 1.68
N MET A 232 -13.89 -16.00 2.07
CA MET A 232 -12.86 -15.21 1.37
C MET A 232 -11.44 -15.72 1.63
N ILE A 233 -11.18 -16.29 2.81
CA ILE A 233 -9.89 -16.93 3.11
C ILE A 233 -9.75 -18.19 2.26
N GLU A 234 -10.80 -19.02 2.20
CA GLU A 234 -10.84 -20.24 1.39
C GLU A 234 -10.62 -19.95 -0.11
N LEU A 235 -11.24 -18.90 -0.65
CA LEU A 235 -11.05 -18.45 -2.04
C LEU A 235 -9.69 -17.78 -2.32
N GLY A 236 -8.77 -17.74 -1.35
CA GLY A 236 -7.43 -17.16 -1.54
C GLY A 236 -7.43 -15.62 -1.60
N HIS A 237 -8.41 -14.97 -0.98
CA HIS A 237 -8.54 -13.51 -0.90
C HIS A 237 -8.37 -12.96 0.52
N PRO A 238 -7.28 -13.28 1.26
CA PRO A 238 -7.10 -12.83 2.65
C PRO A 238 -7.02 -11.29 2.76
N LYS A 239 -6.54 -10.59 1.73
CA LYS A 239 -6.47 -9.11 1.71
C LYS A 239 -7.84 -8.42 1.68
N ALA A 240 -8.92 -9.16 1.39
CA ALA A 240 -10.30 -8.65 1.34
C ALA A 240 -11.00 -8.66 2.71
N VAL A 241 -10.42 -9.39 3.66
CA VAL A 241 -10.93 -9.69 5.00
C VAL A 241 -10.38 -8.68 6.02
N ARG A 242 -11.06 -8.51 7.17
CA ARG A 242 -10.56 -7.65 8.25
C ARG A 242 -9.23 -8.16 8.79
N MET A 243 -8.40 -7.25 9.27
CA MET A 243 -7.13 -7.60 9.91
C MET A 243 -7.34 -8.45 11.17
N GLN A 244 -8.39 -8.18 11.94
CA GLN A 244 -8.71 -8.92 13.18
C GLN A 244 -8.96 -10.41 12.95
N THR A 245 -9.61 -10.75 11.83
CA THR A 245 -9.96 -12.13 11.48
C THR A 245 -8.84 -12.91 10.83
N LEU A 246 -7.77 -12.24 10.39
CA LEU A 246 -6.55 -12.90 9.93
C LEU A 246 -5.64 -13.34 11.09
N GLY A 247 -6.05 -13.05 12.34
CA GLY A 247 -5.19 -13.14 13.51
C GLY A 247 -4.13 -12.04 13.51
N ASP A 248 -3.63 -11.67 14.68
CA ASP A 248 -2.41 -10.88 14.79
C ASP A 248 -1.25 -11.69 14.23
N THR A 249 -1.06 -11.67 12.91
CA THR A 249 0.12 -12.30 12.27
C THR A 249 1.43 -11.60 12.65
N LYS A 250 1.38 -10.60 13.53
CA LYS A 250 2.56 -10.04 14.21
C LYS A 250 2.99 -10.86 15.43
N ASP A 251 2.10 -11.66 16.00
CA ASP A 251 2.33 -12.41 17.24
C ASP A 251 2.61 -13.91 17.04
N HIS A 252 2.52 -14.41 15.80
CA HIS A 252 2.90 -15.79 15.44
C HIS A 252 4.41 -15.98 15.24
N LEU A 253 5.25 -15.12 15.83
CA LEU A 253 6.62 -15.53 16.08
C LEU A 253 6.53 -16.69 17.09
N PRO A 254 7.07 -17.88 16.78
CA PRO A 254 7.18 -18.96 17.73
C PRO A 254 7.69 -18.42 19.08
N LYS A 255 7.21 -18.95 20.21
CA LYS A 255 7.59 -18.45 21.54
C LYS A 255 9.12 -18.36 21.69
N ILE A 256 9.83 -19.34 21.12
CA ILE A 256 11.29 -19.37 21.02
C ILE A 256 11.90 -18.15 20.30
N ALA A 257 11.24 -17.58 19.30
CA ALA A 257 11.71 -16.38 18.60
C ALA A 257 11.43 -15.08 19.36
N LYS A 258 10.53 -15.11 20.35
CA LYS A 258 10.33 -14.01 21.32
C LYS A 258 11.36 -14.10 22.44
N ASP A 259 11.62 -15.30 22.93
CA ASP A 259 12.59 -15.57 24.00
C ASP A 259 14.04 -15.42 23.51
N HIS A 260 14.32 -15.81 22.25
CA HIS A 260 15.58 -15.64 21.54
C HIS A 260 15.37 -14.77 20.30
N PRO A 261 15.31 -13.43 20.45
CA PRO A 261 15.12 -12.53 19.33
C PRO A 261 16.33 -12.56 18.39
N LYS A 262 16.06 -12.45 17.09
CA LYS A 262 17.12 -12.40 16.07
C LYS A 262 18.08 -11.23 16.35
N PRO A 263 19.40 -11.46 16.40
CA PRO A 263 20.39 -10.41 16.56
C PRO A 263 20.17 -9.28 15.54
N ARG A 264 20.44 -8.04 15.97
CA ARG A 264 20.27 -6.86 15.11
C ARG A 264 21.53 -6.61 14.31
N CYS A 265 21.38 -6.34 13.02
CA CYS A 265 22.51 -5.97 12.16
C CYS A 265 23.31 -4.81 12.78
N PRO A 266 24.65 -4.87 12.74
CA PRO A 266 25.51 -3.82 13.26
C PRO A 266 25.16 -2.48 12.63
N ARG A 267 25.24 -1.42 13.45
CA ARG A 267 25.05 -0.05 12.98
C ARG A 267 26.19 0.33 12.04
N SER A 268 25.90 1.12 11.00
CA SER A 268 26.94 1.66 10.10
C SER A 268 27.98 2.50 10.87
N ALA A 269 29.21 2.60 10.36
CA ALA A 269 30.29 3.43 10.94
C ALA A 269 29.82 4.88 11.20
N PHE A 270 29.10 5.49 10.24
CA PHE A 270 28.50 6.81 10.42
C PHE A 270 27.42 6.84 11.52
N SER A 271 26.67 5.75 11.68
CA SER A 271 25.64 5.67 12.74
C SER A 271 26.26 5.54 14.14
N MET A 272 27.44 4.93 14.24
CA MET A 272 28.22 4.89 15.48
C MET A 272 28.76 6.28 15.82
N PHE A 273 29.32 6.98 14.83
CA PHE A 273 29.71 8.39 14.96
C PHE A 273 28.53 9.29 15.34
N LEU A 274 27.37 9.12 14.70
CA LEU A 274 26.16 9.87 15.02
C LEU A 274 25.74 9.68 16.49
N LEU A 275 25.85 8.46 17.03
CA LEU A 275 25.55 8.19 18.44
C LEU A 275 26.58 8.82 19.37
N GLU A 276 27.87 8.74 19.04
CA GLU A 276 28.94 9.40 19.80
C GLU A 276 28.72 10.91 19.87
N GLN A 277 28.43 11.55 18.73
CA GLN A 277 28.12 12.97 18.64
C GLN A 277 26.81 13.34 19.33
N GLN A 278 25.80 12.46 19.30
CA GLN A 278 24.55 12.66 20.02
C GLN A 278 24.78 12.74 21.54
N MET A 279 25.66 11.88 22.07
CA MET A 279 26.00 11.85 23.50
C MET A 279 26.82 13.06 23.91
N LEU A 280 27.77 13.48 23.07
CA LEU A 280 28.61 14.65 23.31
C LEU A 280 27.82 15.96 23.25
N ARG A 281 26.94 16.11 22.27
CA ARG A 281 26.16 17.35 22.06
C ARG A 281 24.84 17.39 22.83
N LYS A 282 24.41 16.26 23.44
CA LYS A 282 23.12 16.10 24.15
C LYS A 282 21.90 16.57 23.35
N MET A 283 21.95 16.46 22.03
CA MET A 283 20.88 16.85 21.11
C MET A 283 20.14 15.63 20.56
N LYS A 284 18.98 15.84 19.93
CA LYS A 284 18.24 14.75 19.28
C LYS A 284 18.91 14.36 17.95
N ALA A 285 19.05 13.05 17.71
CA ALA A 285 19.66 12.52 16.48
C ALA A 285 19.00 13.02 15.19
N SER A 286 17.72 13.39 15.20
CA SER A 286 16.99 13.92 14.04
C SER A 286 17.49 15.29 13.58
N GLU A 287 17.91 16.12 14.52
CA GLU A 287 18.39 17.49 14.28
C GLU A 287 19.86 17.45 13.84
N LEU A 288 20.66 16.63 14.52
CA LEU A 288 22.09 16.44 14.25
C LEU A 288 22.39 15.73 12.93
N ARG A 289 21.50 14.84 12.45
CA ARG A 289 21.79 13.99 11.29
C ARG A 289 22.05 14.78 10.00
N ARG A 290 21.49 15.99 9.85
CA ARG A 290 21.73 16.83 8.66
C ARG A 290 23.12 17.46 8.69
N THR A 291 23.51 18.04 9.82
CA THR A 291 24.81 18.72 9.98
C THR A 291 25.96 17.71 10.03
N LEU A 292 25.79 16.62 10.80
CA LEU A 292 26.82 15.60 10.96
C LEU A 292 27.13 14.79 9.70
N ARG A 293 26.23 14.75 8.71
CA ARG A 293 26.54 14.13 7.41
C ARG A 293 27.59 14.93 6.65
N ALA A 294 27.53 16.27 6.73
CA ALA A 294 28.53 17.14 6.14
C ALA A 294 29.85 17.05 6.92
N GLU A 295 29.79 17.10 8.25
CA GLU A 295 30.98 16.94 9.11
C GLU A 295 31.65 15.57 8.89
N TRP A 296 30.87 14.49 8.75
CA TRP A 296 31.40 13.16 8.44
C TRP A 296 32.03 13.07 7.04
N ALA A 297 31.53 13.83 6.07
CA ALA A 297 32.15 13.86 4.75
C ALA A 297 33.55 14.51 4.84
N GLU A 298 33.64 15.61 5.60
CA GLU A 298 34.87 16.40 5.81
C GLU A 298 35.89 15.73 6.75
N MET A 299 35.46 14.81 7.64
CA MET A 299 36.40 14.14 8.56
C MET A 299 37.51 13.41 7.80
N SER A 300 38.71 13.44 8.37
CA SER A 300 39.87 12.76 7.80
C SER A 300 39.67 11.23 7.79
N ASP A 301 40.32 10.54 6.85
CA ASP A 301 40.24 9.08 6.76
C ASP A 301 40.78 8.39 8.03
N VAL A 302 41.71 9.03 8.74
CA VAL A 302 42.27 8.59 10.03
C VAL A 302 41.20 8.62 11.14
N GLU A 303 40.39 9.67 11.20
CA GLU A 303 39.30 9.76 12.20
C GLU A 303 38.17 8.78 11.88
N LYS A 304 37.90 8.55 10.58
CA LYS A 304 36.94 7.55 10.11
C LYS A 304 37.41 6.13 10.43
N GLU A 305 38.72 5.88 10.45
CA GLU A 305 39.32 4.56 10.70
C GLU A 305 38.89 3.98 12.05
N LYS A 306 38.81 4.79 13.11
CA LYS A 306 38.29 4.39 14.44
C LYS A 306 36.91 3.74 14.33
N TYR A 307 36.01 4.34 13.55
CA TYR A 307 34.64 3.86 13.38
C TYR A 307 34.54 2.68 12.41
N VAL A 308 35.42 2.62 11.41
CA VAL A 308 35.53 1.47 10.50
C VAL A 308 36.04 0.24 11.25
N PHE A 309 37.04 0.41 12.11
CA PHE A 309 37.53 -0.65 13.00
C PHE A 309 36.46 -1.10 14.00
N ALA A 310 35.77 -0.15 14.64
CA ALA A 310 34.65 -0.46 15.54
C ALA A 310 33.52 -1.19 14.81
N LEU A 311 33.21 -0.83 13.56
CA LEU A 311 32.24 -1.53 12.73
C LEU A 311 32.70 -2.96 12.40
N LYS A 312 33.99 -3.16 12.11
CA LYS A 312 34.54 -4.50 11.84
C LYS A 312 34.36 -5.41 13.06
N LYS A 313 34.74 -4.91 14.25
CA LYS A 313 34.54 -5.63 15.51
C LYS A 313 33.05 -5.92 15.78
N GLU A 314 32.16 -4.97 15.52
CA GLU A 314 30.72 -5.18 15.68
C GLU A 314 30.13 -6.19 14.70
N LYS A 315 30.65 -6.24 13.47
CA LYS A 315 30.26 -7.25 12.49
C LYS A 315 30.67 -8.65 12.94
N GLU A 316 31.89 -8.81 13.42
CA GLU A 316 32.39 -10.09 13.94
C GLU A 316 31.54 -10.57 15.13
N ARG A 317 31.19 -9.66 16.06
CA ARG A 317 30.26 -9.97 17.17
C ARG A 317 28.88 -10.39 16.66
N TYR A 318 28.30 -9.62 15.74
CA TYR A 318 26.99 -9.93 15.17
C TYR A 318 26.97 -11.25 14.40
N GLU A 319 28.04 -11.58 13.67
CA GLU A 319 28.14 -12.85 12.95
C GLU A 319 28.22 -14.04 13.92
N ALA A 320 28.94 -13.91 15.03
CA ALA A 320 28.97 -14.90 16.11
C ALA A 320 27.59 -15.06 16.78
N GLU A 321 26.95 -13.95 17.18
CA GLU A 321 25.61 -13.96 17.78
C GLU A 321 24.57 -14.54 16.81
N LEU A 322 24.66 -14.23 15.52
CA LEU A 322 23.76 -14.75 14.50
C LEU A 322 23.97 -16.25 14.30
N ALA A 323 25.21 -16.74 14.30
CA ALA A 323 25.51 -18.16 14.19
C ALA A 323 24.97 -18.95 15.40
N GLU A 324 25.11 -18.40 16.61
CA GLU A 324 24.54 -18.98 17.82
C GLU A 324 23.00 -18.98 17.78
N TRP A 325 22.40 -17.86 17.33
CA TRP A 325 20.95 -17.77 17.14
C TRP A 325 20.44 -18.78 16.08
N GLU A 326 21.14 -18.92 14.95
CA GLU A 326 20.78 -19.92 13.92
C GLU A 326 20.87 -21.34 14.47
N LYS A 327 21.89 -21.65 15.28
CA LYS A 327 22.02 -22.94 15.97
C LYS A 327 20.85 -23.19 16.92
N THR A 328 20.49 -22.23 17.78
CA THR A 328 19.36 -22.37 18.72
C THR A 328 18.02 -22.55 18.00
N MET A 329 17.80 -21.87 16.87
CA MET A 329 16.58 -22.03 16.07
C MET A 329 16.52 -23.40 15.37
N LEU A 330 17.67 -23.95 14.97
CA LEU A 330 17.76 -25.26 14.36
C LEU A 330 17.55 -26.39 15.38
N GLU A 331 18.13 -26.27 16.58
CA GLU A 331 17.89 -27.18 17.72
C GLU A 331 16.44 -27.14 18.20
N ALA A 332 15.79 -25.97 18.14
CA ALA A 332 14.38 -25.80 18.45
C ALA A 332 13.42 -26.33 17.38
N GLY A 333 13.92 -26.85 16.25
CA GLY A 333 13.10 -27.37 15.16
C GLY A 333 12.40 -26.30 14.33
N HIS A 334 12.95 -25.06 14.31
CA HIS A 334 12.40 -23.91 13.56
C HIS A 334 13.32 -23.41 12.42
N PRO A 335 13.67 -24.26 11.43
CA PRO A 335 14.54 -23.86 10.32
C PRO A 335 13.91 -22.80 9.38
N GLU A 336 12.59 -22.61 9.41
CA GLU A 336 11.87 -21.59 8.64
C GLU A 336 12.22 -20.16 9.05
N LEU A 337 12.64 -19.94 10.29
CA LEU A 337 13.03 -18.63 10.82
C LEU A 337 14.41 -18.16 10.31
N ILE A 338 15.24 -19.11 9.88
CA ILE A 338 16.59 -18.87 9.37
C ILE A 338 16.53 -18.39 7.90
N GLN A 339 15.56 -18.89 7.11
CA GLN A 339 15.44 -18.63 5.68
C GLN A 339 14.94 -17.21 5.34
N SER A 340 15.83 -16.22 5.44
CA SER A 340 15.61 -14.86 4.93
C SER A 340 16.61 -14.43 3.84
N LYS A 341 17.68 -15.19 3.61
CA LYS A 341 18.71 -14.88 2.59
C LYS A 341 18.70 -15.83 1.38
N THR A 342 18.39 -17.12 1.55
CA THR A 342 18.46 -18.12 0.46
C THR A 342 17.42 -17.90 -0.65
N THR A 343 16.23 -17.40 -0.32
CA THR A 343 15.19 -17.07 -1.32
C THR A 343 15.55 -15.85 -2.19
N ASN A 344 16.44 -14.97 -1.73
CA ASN A 344 16.89 -13.81 -2.50
C ASN A 344 18.16 -14.12 -3.32
N VAL A 345 19.03 -15.04 -2.86
CA VAL A 345 20.15 -15.54 -3.66
C VAL A 345 19.66 -16.32 -4.88
N ASN A 346 18.60 -17.13 -4.73
CA ASN A 346 17.94 -17.83 -5.85
C ASN A 346 17.22 -16.90 -6.83
N ARG A 347 16.88 -15.66 -6.42
CA ARG A 347 16.32 -14.65 -7.33
C ARG A 347 17.42 -13.95 -8.14
N VAL A 348 18.58 -13.70 -7.55
CA VAL A 348 19.72 -13.05 -8.22
C VAL A 348 20.48 -14.03 -9.13
N SER A 349 20.62 -15.30 -8.74
CA SER A 349 21.24 -16.34 -9.59
C SER A 349 20.38 -16.69 -10.82
N ARG A 350 19.05 -16.64 -10.70
CA ARG A 350 18.11 -16.82 -11.82
C ARG A 350 18.18 -15.66 -12.84
N ILE A 351 18.39 -14.43 -12.36
CA ILE A 351 18.55 -13.25 -13.23
C ILE A 351 19.90 -13.26 -13.98
N LYS A 352 20.96 -13.83 -13.39
CA LYS A 352 22.27 -13.97 -14.07
C LYS A 352 22.27 -15.10 -15.11
N THR A 353 21.58 -16.21 -14.85
CA THR A 353 21.50 -17.34 -15.79
C THR A 353 20.57 -17.08 -16.98
N GLU A 354 19.53 -16.23 -16.82
CA GLU A 354 18.66 -15.81 -17.93
C GLU A 354 19.29 -14.73 -18.83
N LYS A 355 20.30 -13.99 -18.36
CA LYS A 355 21.05 -13.03 -19.18
C LYS A 355 22.21 -13.64 -19.98
N GLY A 356 22.68 -14.83 -19.61
CA GLY A 356 23.77 -15.52 -20.31
C GLY A 356 23.34 -16.52 -21.39
N LYS A 357 22.03 -16.74 -21.59
CA LYS A 357 21.49 -17.68 -22.60
C LYS A 357 20.88 -17.02 -23.85
N ASN A 358 20.93 -15.69 -23.95
CA ASN A 358 20.44 -14.93 -25.12
C ASN A 358 21.55 -14.20 -25.88
N THR A 359 22.81 -14.60 -25.66
CA THR A 359 23.97 -14.13 -26.42
C THR A 359 24.86 -15.33 -26.70
N GLU A 360 24.39 -16.18 -27.61
CA GLU A 360 25.20 -17.02 -28.51
C GLU A 360 24.35 -17.32 -29.75
#